data_AF-A0A959UWQ1-F1
#
_entry.id   AF-A0A959UWQ1-F1
#
_cell.length_a   1.000
_cell.length_b   1.000
_cell.length_c   1.000
_cell.angle_alpha   90.00
_cell.angle_beta   90.00
_cell.angle_gamma   90.00
#
_symmetry.space_group_name_H-M   'P 1'
#
loop_
_entity.id
_entity.type
_entity.pdbx_description
1 polymer ?
#
loop_
_entity_poly.entity_id
_entity_poly.type
_entity_poly.pdbx_seq_one_letter_code
_entity_poly.pdbx_strand_id
1 'polypeptide(L)' 'MIVTAIVAASENGVIGREGDLPWHLPDDMKFFQRTTRG' A
#
# COMPACT_ATOMS: atom_id res chain seq x y z
N MET A 1 -16.70 -13.10 -11.21
CA MET A 1 -16.25 -12.34 -10.03
C MET A 1 -14.76 -12.11 -10.20
N ILE A 2 -14.29 -10.87 -10.12
CA ILE A 2 -12.86 -10.53 -10.23
C ILE A 2 -12.36 -10.20 -8.83
N VAL A 3 -11.22 -10.77 -8.45
CA VAL A 3 -10.52 -10.47 -7.20
C VAL A 3 -9.28 -9.65 -7.54
N THR A 4 -9.10 -8.52 -6.87
CA THR A 4 -7.99 -7.59 -7.13
C THR A 4 -7.23 -7.33 -5.83
N ALA A 5 -5.91 -7.21 -5.92
CA ALA A 5 -5.03 -6.82 -4.83
C ALA A 5 -4.22 -5.57 -5.21
N ILE A 6 -3.91 -4.75 -4.21
CA ILE A 6 -3.09 -3.53 -4.33
C ILE A 6 -2.18 -3.47 -3.09
N VAL A 7 -0.88 -3.20 -3.30
CA VAL A 7 0.14 -3.20 -2.24
C VAL A 7 1.23 -2.17 -2.55
N ALA A 8 1.74 -1.50 -1.52
CA ALA A 8 2.98 -0.72 -1.58
C ALA A 8 4.14 -1.59 -1.12
N ALA A 9 5.22 -1.65 -1.90
CA ALA A 9 6.40 -2.44 -1.61
C ALA A 9 7.68 -1.65 -1.93
N SER A 10 8.71 -1.83 -1.12
CA SER A 10 10.06 -1.36 -1.45
C SER A 10 10.64 -2.11 -2.65
N GLU A 11 11.77 -1.63 -3.18
CA GLU A 11 12.47 -2.27 -4.30
C GLU A 11 12.89 -3.72 -4.01
N ASN A 12 13.12 -4.07 -2.74
CA ASN A 12 13.43 -5.42 -2.28
C ASN A 12 12.20 -6.19 -1.77
N GLY A 13 10.98 -5.70 -2.01
CA GLY A 13 9.73 -6.42 -1.71
C GLY A 13 9.24 -6.33 -0.26
N VAL A 14 9.81 -5.45 0.57
CA VAL A 14 9.32 -5.22 1.94
C VAL A 14 8.03 -4.42 1.90
N ILE A 15 6.99 -4.92 2.58
CA ILE A 15 5.67 -4.28 2.67
C ILE A 15 5.36 -3.74 4.08
N GLY A 16 6.22 -4.02 5.05
CA GLY A 16 6.04 -3.69 6.45
C GLY A 16 7.23 -4.16 7.28
N ARG A 17 7.47 -3.52 8.42
CA ARG A 17 8.51 -3.89 9.37
C ARG A 17 8.01 -3.62 10.78
N GLU A 18 8.12 -4.62 11.66
CA GLU A 18 7.76 -4.50 13.09
C GLU A 18 6.31 -4.02 13.34
N GLY A 19 5.39 -4.36 12.43
CA GLY A 19 3.98 -3.98 12.54
C GLY A 19 3.64 -2.60 11.97
N ASP A 20 4.60 -1.89 11.39
CA ASP A 20 4.39 -0.57 10.77
C ASP A 20 4.92 -0.52 9.34
N LEU A 21 4.58 0.54 8.62
CA LEU A 21 5.17 0.87 7.33
C LEU A 21 6.55 1.49 7.58
N PRO A 22 7.62 0.99 6.93
CA PRO A 22 8.97 1.54 7.10
C PRO A 22 9.16 2.90 6.40
N TRP A 23 8.09 3.47 5.85
CA TRP A 23 8.07 4.76 5.15
C TRP A 23 6.88 5.61 5.61
N HIS A 24 7.03 6.93 5.46
CA HIS A 24 5.93 7.87 5.63
C HIS A 24 5.68 8.59 4.29
N LEU A 25 4.71 8.07 3.52
CA LEU A 25 4.34 8.56 2.20
C LEU A 25 2.84 8.92 2.18
N PRO A 26 2.45 10.16 2.54
CA PRO A 26 1.04 10.54 2.59
C PRO A 26 0.30 10.36 1.27
N ASP A 27 0.98 10.52 0.14
CA ASP A 27 0.39 10.36 -1.18
C ASP A 27 0.10 8.90 -1.54
N ASP A 28 0.84 7.95 -0.97
CA ASP A 28 0.56 6.50 -1.09
C ASP A 28 -0.79 6.17 -0.45
N MET A 29 -1.02 6.66 0.78
CA MET A 29 -2.29 6.48 1.47
C MET A 29 -3.47 7.15 0.74
N LYS A 30 -3.26 8.34 0.15
CA LYS A 30 -4.27 9.00 -0.69
C LYS A 30 -4.58 8.19 -1.95
N PHE A 31 -3.55 7.64 -2.61
CA PHE A 31 -3.71 6.79 -3.77
C PHE A 31 -4.49 5.53 -3.42
N PHE A 32 -4.10 4.82 -2.35
CA PHE A 32 -4.78 3.63 -1.87
C PHE A 32 -6.26 3.93 -1.62
N GLN A 33 -6.56 4.98 -0.85
CA GLN A 33 -7.92 5.39 -0.55
C GLN A 33 -8.74 5.70 -1.80
N ARG A 34 -8.17 6.41 -2.79
CA ARG A 34 -8.85 6.70 -4.05
C ARG A 34 -9.12 5.45 -4.88
N THR A 35 -8.20 4.49 -4.87
CA THR A 35 -8.29 3.27 -5.68
C THR A 35 -9.24 2.23 -5.10
N THR A 36 -9.36 2.14 -3.77
CA THR A 36 -10.19 1.12 -3.11
C THR A 36 -11.58 1.61 -2.73
N ARG A 37 -11.83 2.91 -2.78
CA ARG A 37 -13.19 3.46 -2.59
C ARG A 37 -13.99 3.25 -3.88
N GLY A 38 -15.12 2.55 -3.75
CA GLY A 38 -16.11 2.37 -4.81
C GLY A 38 -16.96 3.61 -5.03
#